data_AF-M4Z4C2-F1
#
_entry.id   AF-M4Z4C2-F1
#
_cell.length_a   1.000
_cell.length_b   1.000
_cell.length_c   1.000
_cell.angle_alpha   90.00
_cell.angle_beta   90.00
_cell.angle_gamma   90.00
#
_symmetry.space_group_name_H-M   'P 1'
#
loop_
_entity.id
_entity.type
_entity.pdbx_description
1 polymer ?
#
loop_
_entity_poly.entity_id
_entity_poly.type
_entity_poly.pdbx_seq_one_letter_code
_entity_poly.pdbx_strand_id
1 'polypeptide(L)'
;MVRGYILLLVAVLLGAPSLAMAQTMSFGDSAGLIASSCGADITANCRGVNLDSNRLKECLSRNQDVVSAQCKATYFKAFEAIQKRIAARVTVANACQREIVKLCGGSTKETSKSIPCLLTANGVNARCQQAMGEAGYR
;
A
#
# COMPACT_ATOMS: atom_id res chain seq x y z
N MET A 1 3.67 -19.55 -62.36
CA MET A 1 2.87 -19.78 -61.14
C MET A 1 3.76 -19.59 -59.93
N VAL A 2 3.17 -19.21 -58.80
CA VAL A 2 3.62 -18.19 -57.83
C VAL A 2 4.90 -18.50 -57.05
N ARG A 3 5.69 -17.43 -56.84
CA ARG A 3 6.88 -17.26 -56.01
C ARG A 3 6.84 -18.06 -54.70
N GLY A 4 7.76 -19.00 -54.55
CA GLY A 4 8.25 -19.43 -53.24
C GLY A 4 9.11 -18.33 -52.60
N TYR A 5 9.25 -18.41 -51.27
CA TYR A 5 10.00 -17.48 -50.41
C TYR A 5 9.29 -16.16 -50.10
N ILE A 6 8.14 -16.24 -49.43
CA ILE A 6 7.74 -15.21 -48.48
C ILE A 6 7.94 -15.78 -47.08
N LEU A 7 8.98 -15.26 -46.45
CA LEU A 7 9.42 -15.45 -45.09
C LEU A 7 8.23 -15.45 -44.11
N LEU A 8 7.97 -16.60 -43.49
CA LEU A 8 7.15 -16.68 -42.28
C LEU A 8 7.96 -16.08 -41.12
N LEU A 9 7.93 -14.75 -41.01
CA LEU A 9 8.33 -14.02 -39.80
C LEU A 9 7.26 -14.25 -38.73
N VAL A 10 7.33 -15.38 -38.03
CA VAL A 10 6.62 -15.56 -36.76
C VAL A 10 7.38 -14.75 -35.72
N ALA A 11 7.08 -13.46 -35.63
CA ALA A 11 7.50 -12.61 -34.52
C ALA A 11 6.76 -13.08 -33.26
N VAL A 12 7.38 -13.99 -32.51
CA VAL A 12 6.96 -14.32 -31.14
C VAL A 12 7.25 -13.09 -30.27
N LEU A 13 6.28 -12.19 -30.20
CA LEU A 13 6.22 -11.16 -29.16
C LEU A 13 5.93 -11.85 -27.83
N LEU A 14 6.98 -12.34 -27.18
CA LEU A 14 6.96 -12.63 -25.74
C LEU A 14 6.65 -11.31 -25.04
N GLY A 15 5.37 -11.09 -24.73
CA GLY A 15 4.97 -10.05 -23.79
C GLY A 15 5.68 -10.29 -22.48
N ALA A 16 6.75 -9.53 -22.23
CA ALA A 16 7.35 -9.48 -20.91
C ALA A 16 6.22 -9.13 -19.94
N PRO A 17 5.99 -9.92 -18.85
CA PRO A 17 5.06 -9.49 -17.83
C PRO A 17 5.55 -8.13 -17.37
N SER A 18 4.75 -7.10 -17.61
CA SER A 18 5.00 -5.80 -17.02
C SER A 18 5.13 -6.06 -15.52
N LEU A 19 6.26 -5.64 -14.94
CA LEU A 19 6.38 -5.49 -13.51
C LEU A 19 5.38 -4.39 -13.13
N ALA A 20 4.11 -4.73 -13.08
CA ALA A 20 3.11 -3.97 -12.39
C ALA A 20 3.55 -4.00 -10.93
N MET A 21 4.38 -3.02 -10.56
CA MET A 21 4.63 -2.69 -9.18
C MET A 21 3.26 -2.57 -8.54
N ALA A 22 2.91 -3.50 -7.65
CA ALA A 22 1.71 -3.37 -6.86
C ALA A 22 1.86 -2.07 -6.06
N GLN A 23 1.25 -0.99 -6.55
CA GLN A 23 1.35 0.32 -5.93
C GLN A 23 0.70 0.21 -4.55
N THR A 24 1.50 0.25 -3.49
CA THR A 24 1.00 0.25 -2.12
C THR A 24 0.32 1.58 -1.87
N MET A 25 -1.00 1.56 -1.78
CA MET A 25 -1.81 2.76 -1.53
C MET A 25 -1.34 3.45 -0.24
N SER A 26 -1.19 4.78 -0.29
CA SER A 26 -0.84 5.59 0.88
C SER A 26 -1.96 5.59 1.92
N PHE A 27 -1.63 5.89 3.18
CA PHE A 27 -2.64 6.25 4.17
C PHE A 27 -3.46 7.45 3.69
N GLY A 28 -2.80 8.43 3.05
CA GLY A 28 -3.45 9.61 2.48
C GLY A 28 -4.41 9.25 1.35
N ASP A 29 -3.96 8.43 0.40
CA ASP A 29 -4.82 7.98 -0.71
C ASP A 29 -6.01 7.18 -0.19
N SER A 30 -5.80 6.30 0.79
CA SER A 30 -6.87 5.50 1.39
C SER A 30 -7.90 6.39 2.08
N ALA A 31 -7.45 7.39 2.85
CA ALA A 31 -8.31 8.37 3.48
C ALA A 31 -9.05 9.23 2.44
N GLY A 32 -8.37 9.66 1.38
CA GLY A 32 -8.95 10.40 0.27
C GLY A 32 -10.00 9.59 -0.49
N LEU A 33 -9.78 8.30 -0.69
CA LEU A 33 -10.77 7.39 -1.30
C LEU A 33 -12.02 7.26 -0.43
N ILE A 34 -11.86 7.12 0.90
CA ILE A 34 -12.98 7.10 1.84
C ILE A 34 -13.73 8.45 1.81
N ALA A 35 -13.01 9.57 1.89
CA ALA A 35 -13.62 10.89 1.92
C ALA A 35 -14.43 11.19 0.65
N SER A 36 -13.86 10.89 -0.52
CA SER A 36 -14.50 11.13 -1.82
C SER A 36 -15.67 10.16 -2.09
N SER A 37 -15.58 8.92 -1.64
CA SER A 37 -16.58 7.88 -1.96
C SER A 37 -17.66 7.70 -0.90
N CYS A 38 -17.39 8.07 0.35
CA CYS A 38 -18.27 7.85 1.50
C CYS A 38 -18.59 9.12 2.29
N GLY A 39 -18.08 10.31 1.95
CA GLY A 39 -18.23 11.51 2.79
C GLY A 39 -19.68 11.85 3.16
N ALA A 40 -20.59 11.77 2.18
CA ALA A 40 -22.02 11.97 2.41
C ALA A 40 -22.62 10.86 3.30
N ASP A 41 -22.25 9.60 3.02
CA ASP A 41 -22.70 8.43 3.78
C ASP A 41 -22.25 8.48 5.25
N ILE A 42 -21.02 8.91 5.49
CA ILE A 42 -20.45 9.08 6.83
C ILE A 42 -21.21 10.16 7.60
N THR A 43 -21.53 11.27 6.93
CA THR A 43 -22.27 12.38 7.53
C THR A 43 -23.70 11.97 7.90
N ALA A 44 -24.35 11.18 7.04
CA ALA A 44 -25.74 10.75 7.23
C ALA A 44 -25.88 9.59 8.22
N ASN A 45 -24.99 8.60 8.15
CA ASN A 45 -25.18 7.30 8.81
C ASN A 45 -24.16 7.03 9.95
N CYS A 46 -23.08 7.82 10.03
CA CYS A 46 -21.99 7.62 10.99
C CYS A 46 -21.67 8.87 11.83
N ARG A 47 -22.65 9.76 12.03
CA ARG A 47 -22.46 10.98 12.81
C ARG A 47 -22.02 10.65 14.25
N GLY A 48 -20.99 11.35 14.73
CA GLY A 48 -20.44 11.16 16.08
C GLY A 48 -19.48 9.97 16.23
N VAL A 49 -19.27 9.18 15.18
CA VAL A 49 -18.25 8.12 15.16
C VAL A 49 -16.87 8.77 15.05
N ASN A 50 -15.92 8.28 15.85
CA ASN A 50 -14.52 8.68 15.69
C ASN A 50 -14.00 8.18 14.33
N LEU A 51 -13.30 9.03 13.59
CA LEU A 51 -12.82 8.72 12.23
C LEU A 51 -11.57 7.83 12.22
N ASP A 52 -11.26 7.16 13.33
CA ASP A 52 -10.28 6.08 13.34
C ASP A 52 -10.72 4.90 12.45
N SER A 53 -9.74 4.15 11.95
CA SER A 53 -9.99 3.12 10.95
C SER A 53 -10.88 1.98 11.43
N ASN A 54 -10.95 1.72 12.73
CA ASN A 54 -11.75 0.61 13.26
C ASN A 54 -13.21 1.03 13.38
N ARG A 55 -13.48 2.14 14.07
CA ARG A 55 -14.86 2.57 14.35
C ARG A 55 -15.59 3.02 13.09
N LEU A 56 -14.90 3.73 12.19
CA LEU A 56 -15.49 4.16 10.93
C LEU A 56 -15.83 2.97 10.02
N LYS A 57 -14.91 1.99 9.92
CA LYS A 57 -15.16 0.75 9.16
C LYS A 57 -16.34 -0.01 9.73
N GLU A 58 -16.42 -0.15 11.06
CA GLU A 58 -17.54 -0.82 11.71
C GLU A 58 -18.86 -0.11 11.42
N CYS A 59 -18.90 1.23 11.51
CA CYS A 59 -20.11 1.98 11.22
C CYS A 59 -20.57 1.79 9.77
N LEU A 60 -19.67 1.91 8.80
CA LEU A 60 -19.99 1.69 7.38
C LEU A 60 -20.44 0.25 7.12
N SER A 61 -19.85 -0.73 7.82
CA SER A 61 -20.25 -2.13 7.74
C SER A 61 -21.64 -2.38 8.30
N ARG A 62 -22.00 -1.75 9.43
CA ARG A 62 -23.35 -1.88 10.03
C ARG A 62 -24.44 -1.22 9.19
N ASN A 63 -24.08 -0.19 8.43
CA ASN A 63 -25.00 0.58 7.59
C ASN A 63 -24.95 0.20 6.10
N GLN A 64 -24.42 -1.00 5.77
CA GLN A 64 -24.19 -1.43 4.38
C GLN A 64 -25.43 -1.45 3.46
N ASP A 65 -26.62 -1.39 4.05
CA ASP A 65 -27.91 -1.40 3.34
C ASP A 65 -28.41 0.02 3.03
N VAL A 66 -27.88 1.04 3.70
CA VAL A 66 -28.31 2.45 3.57
C VAL A 66 -27.22 3.36 3.03
N VAL A 67 -25.95 2.92 3.03
CA VAL A 67 -24.86 3.65 2.36
C VAL A 67 -24.92 3.49 0.84
N SER A 68 -24.41 4.49 0.13
CA SER A 68 -24.35 4.49 -1.34
C SER A 68 -23.60 3.29 -1.91
N ALA A 69 -23.98 2.90 -3.14
CA ALA A 69 -23.29 1.84 -3.86
C ALA A 69 -21.80 2.16 -4.09
N GLN A 70 -21.46 3.43 -4.32
CA GLN A 70 -20.09 3.90 -4.48
C GLN A 70 -19.29 3.70 -3.18
N CYS A 71 -19.83 4.10 -2.03
CA CYS A 71 -19.17 3.88 -0.76
C CYS A 71 -18.96 2.39 -0.51
N LYS A 72 -20.02 1.57 -0.67
CA LYS A 72 -19.98 0.11 -0.48
C LYS A 72 -18.90 -0.58 -1.31
N ALA A 73 -18.68 -0.11 -2.55
CA ALA A 73 -17.68 -0.67 -3.46
C ALA A 73 -16.22 -0.31 -3.09
N THR A 74 -16.01 0.72 -2.28
CA THR A 74 -14.69 1.35 -2.10
C THR A 74 -14.15 1.27 -0.67
N TYR A 75 -15.01 1.43 0.35
CA TYR A 75 -14.52 1.59 1.73
C TYR A 75 -13.71 0.38 2.22
N PHE A 76 -14.14 -0.84 1.88
CA PHE A 76 -13.43 -2.06 2.26
C PHE A 76 -11.99 -2.09 1.70
N LYS A 77 -11.82 -1.70 0.43
CA LYS A 77 -10.50 -1.66 -0.22
C LYS A 77 -9.59 -0.64 0.44
N ALA A 78 -10.12 0.53 0.79
CA ALA A 78 -9.37 1.57 1.48
C ALA A 78 -8.90 1.10 2.88
N PHE A 79 -9.79 0.47 3.67
CA PHE A 79 -9.37 -0.05 4.98
C PHE A 79 -8.42 -1.24 4.87
N GLU A 80 -8.56 -2.10 3.85
CA GLU A 80 -7.59 -3.17 3.60
C GLU A 80 -6.21 -2.61 3.28
N ALA A 81 -6.14 -1.56 2.45
CA ALA A 81 -4.89 -0.87 2.14
C ALA A 81 -4.22 -0.27 3.38
N ILE A 82 -5.01 0.37 4.26
CA ILE A 82 -4.53 0.89 5.55
C ILE A 82 -3.92 -0.25 6.39
N GLN A 83 -4.64 -1.37 6.53
CA GLN A 83 -4.15 -2.53 7.30
C GLN A 83 -2.88 -3.13 6.72
N LYS A 84 -2.79 -3.25 5.38
CA LYS A 84 -1.58 -3.71 4.69
C LYS A 84 -0.37 -2.84 5.02
N ARG A 85 -0.54 -1.50 4.99
CA ARG A 85 0.55 -0.56 5.29
C ARG A 85 0.94 -0.56 6.78
N ILE A 86 -0.02 -0.77 7.68
CA ILE A 86 0.26 -0.99 9.12
C ILE A 86 1.08 -2.27 9.30
N ALA A 87 0.67 -3.37 8.67
CA ALA A 87 1.41 -4.64 8.74
C ALA A 87 2.84 -4.49 8.18
N ALA A 88 3.01 -3.78 7.07
CA ALA A 88 4.32 -3.48 6.49
C ALA A 88 5.23 -2.71 7.47
N ARG A 89 4.69 -1.77 8.26
CA ARG A 89 5.49 -1.06 9.28
C ARG A 89 6.05 -1.99 10.35
N VAL A 90 5.34 -3.05 10.71
CA VAL A 90 5.80 -4.03 11.72
C VAL A 90 6.98 -4.86 11.21
N THR A 91 7.08 -5.11 9.90
CA THR A 91 8.15 -5.95 9.33
C THR A 91 9.48 -5.22 9.16
N VAL A 92 9.48 -3.88 9.21
CA VAL A 92 10.67 -3.04 8.99
C VAL A 92 11.79 -3.36 9.97
N ALA A 93 11.48 -3.62 11.24
CA ALA A 93 12.48 -3.97 12.24
C ALA A 93 13.33 -5.19 11.81
N ASN A 94 12.66 -6.25 11.37
CA ASN A 94 13.31 -7.48 10.94
C ASN A 94 13.98 -7.33 9.56
N ALA A 95 13.33 -6.65 8.63
CA ALA A 95 13.85 -6.45 7.28
C ALA A 95 15.11 -5.56 7.25
N CYS A 96 15.21 -4.60 8.17
CA CYS A 96 16.30 -3.63 8.28
C CYS A 96 17.25 -3.91 9.46
N GLN A 97 17.19 -5.09 10.10
CA GLN A 97 17.96 -5.40 11.30
C GLN A 97 19.45 -5.08 11.17
N ARG A 98 20.06 -5.46 10.03
CA ARG A 98 21.48 -5.21 9.77
C ARG A 98 21.76 -3.72 9.69
N GLU A 99 20.97 -2.99 8.92
CA GLU A 99 21.11 -1.56 8.71
C GLU A 99 20.92 -0.79 10.03
N ILE A 100 19.89 -1.15 10.79
CA ILE A 100 19.59 -0.56 12.09
C ILE A 100 20.79 -0.69 13.03
N VAL A 101 21.36 -1.90 13.17
CA VAL A 101 22.45 -2.14 14.12
C VAL A 101 23.81 -1.66 13.60
N LYS A 102 24.13 -1.95 12.33
CA LYS A 102 25.48 -1.74 11.78
C LYS A 102 25.68 -0.40 11.10
N LEU A 103 24.65 0.15 10.46
CA LEU A 103 24.76 1.44 9.78
C LEU A 103 24.27 2.59 10.66
N CYS A 104 23.16 2.38 11.37
CA CYS A 104 22.52 3.43 12.16
C CYS A 104 22.84 3.40 13.65
N GLY A 105 23.62 2.43 14.13
CA GLY A 105 23.97 2.29 15.55
C GLY A 105 22.77 2.17 16.50
N GLY A 106 21.62 1.73 15.98
CA GLY A 106 20.35 1.68 16.68
C GLY A 106 19.97 0.28 17.18
N SER A 107 18.74 0.17 17.67
CA SER A 107 18.15 -1.06 18.18
C SER A 107 16.84 -1.35 17.48
N THR A 108 16.59 -2.63 17.16
CA THR A 108 15.30 -3.05 16.56
C THR A 108 14.15 -3.06 17.55
N LYS A 109 14.40 -2.86 18.84
CA LYS A 109 13.35 -2.53 19.82
C LYS A 109 12.84 -1.10 19.68
N GLU A 110 13.62 -0.22 19.04
CA GLU A 110 13.32 1.20 18.87
C GLU A 110 13.46 1.61 17.40
N THR A 111 12.98 0.78 16.47
CA THR A 111 13.13 0.96 15.01
C THR A 111 12.75 2.36 14.53
N SER A 112 11.73 2.99 15.14
CA SER A 112 11.32 4.36 14.83
C SER A 112 12.45 5.38 14.93
N LYS A 113 13.37 5.23 15.90
CA LYS A 113 14.54 6.10 16.06
C LYS A 113 15.56 5.94 14.94
N SER A 114 15.59 4.77 14.30
CA SER A 114 16.50 4.50 13.19
C SER A 114 15.94 4.92 11.83
N ILE A 115 14.65 5.22 11.72
CA ILE A 115 14.01 5.62 10.44
C ILE A 115 14.71 6.82 9.78
N PRO A 116 15.01 7.94 10.48
CA PRO A 116 15.69 9.08 9.86
C PRO A 116 17.04 8.69 9.25
N CYS A 117 17.83 7.87 9.95
CA CYS A 117 19.08 7.34 9.42
C CYS A 117 18.85 6.42 8.21
N LEU A 118 17.89 5.49 8.27
CA LEU A 118 17.58 4.56 7.17
C LEU A 118 17.10 5.25 5.87
N LEU A 119 16.67 6.52 5.96
CA LEU A 119 16.30 7.34 4.81
C LEU A 119 17.49 7.99 4.13
N THR A 120 18.57 8.27 4.87
CA THR A 120 19.75 8.99 4.35
C THR A 120 21.01 8.12 4.28
N ALA A 121 20.99 6.92 4.86
CA ALA A 121 22.14 6.04 4.92
C ALA A 121 22.50 5.45 3.54
N ASN A 122 23.79 5.47 3.24
CA ASN A 122 24.34 4.71 2.13
C ASN A 122 24.48 3.24 2.51
N GLY A 123 24.28 2.32 1.55
CA GLY A 123 24.48 0.88 1.77
C GLY A 123 23.30 0.12 2.39
N VAL A 124 22.12 0.73 2.47
CA VAL A 124 20.86 0.04 2.80
C VAL A 124 20.56 -1.00 1.71
N ASN A 125 20.35 -2.27 2.07
CA ASN A 125 20.07 -3.31 1.06
C ASN A 125 18.66 -3.19 0.45
N ALA A 126 18.46 -3.89 -0.67
CA ALA A 126 17.19 -3.95 -1.40
C ALA A 126 16.01 -4.40 -0.52
N ARG A 127 16.23 -5.36 0.40
CA ARG A 127 15.18 -5.88 1.29
C ARG A 127 14.66 -4.81 2.25
N CYS A 128 15.56 -4.05 2.89
CA CYS A 128 15.20 -2.95 3.75
C CYS A 128 14.65 -1.76 2.94
N GLN A 129 15.19 -1.52 1.73
CA GLN A 129 14.63 -0.57 0.76
C GLN A 129 13.15 -0.83 0.49
N GLN A 130 12.83 -2.06 0.09
CA GLN A 130 11.47 -2.50 -0.17
C GLN A 130 10.57 -2.37 1.06
N ALA A 131 10.97 -2.92 2.22
CA ALA A 131 10.13 -2.91 3.42
C ALA A 131 9.75 -1.49 3.88
N MET A 132 10.68 -0.54 3.76
CA MET A 132 10.41 0.87 4.10
C MET A 132 9.53 1.58 3.08
N GLY A 133 9.58 1.20 1.79
CA GLY A 133 8.66 1.69 0.78
C GLY A 133 7.24 1.15 1.00
N GLU A 134 7.12 -0.15 1.26
CA GLU A 134 5.85 -0.79 1.61
C GLU A 134 5.23 -0.20 2.90
N ALA A 135 6.07 0.12 3.88
CA ALA A 135 5.69 0.80 5.13
C ALA A 135 5.38 2.30 4.97
N GLY A 136 5.76 2.88 3.83
CA GLY A 136 5.52 4.27 3.50
C GLY A 136 6.41 5.28 4.19
N TYR A 137 7.67 4.94 4.42
CA TYR A 137 8.68 5.87 4.90
C TYR A 137 9.40 6.60 3.75
N ARG A 138 9.30 6.08 2.54
CA ARG A 138 9.84 6.62 1.30
C ARG A 138 8.81 6.51 0.18
#